data_AF-A0A1S1MNP7-F1
#
_entry.id   AF-A0A1S1MNP7-F1
#
_cell.length_a   1.000
_cell.length_b   1.000
_cell.length_c   1.000
_cell.angle_alpha   90.00
_cell.angle_beta   90.00
_cell.angle_gamma   90.00
#
_symmetry.space_group_name_H-M   'P 1'
#
loop_
_entity.id
_entity.type
_entity.pdbx_description
1 polymer ?
#
loop_
_entity_poly.entity_id
_entity_poly.type
_entity_poly.pdbx_seq_one_letter_code
_entity_poly.pdbx_strand_id
1 'polypeptide(L)'
;MNRANRSLMDLIETAVKRHDGASGRRLAELAQHAGHDISHATLNRLRQGTYASRPTDASIRAIAYLAEVPETVAFAAVGVRPPAAEQYKLPAEAQRMSTRQRRALDELLRAFVIEQAPPSAPSFGALLTARDELAAALHTDRTEDESLAEAARAVIAAIDDATAALFSDVEDDPGALAGDQHWPPADGAPPPVCAVG
;
A
#
# COMPACT_ATOMS: atom_id res chain seq x y z
N MET A 1 -0.07 15.28 8.13
CA MET A 1 -1.27 14.43 7.95
C MET A 1 -0.83 13.04 7.51
N ASN A 2 -1.16 11.99 8.28
CA ASN A 2 -0.75 10.62 7.97
C ASN A 2 -1.45 10.11 6.71
N ARG A 3 -0.66 9.61 5.75
CA ARG A 3 -1.09 9.00 4.48
C ARG A 3 -2.17 7.91 4.67
N ALA A 4 -2.17 7.24 5.83
CA ALA A 4 -3.16 6.23 6.23
C ALA A 4 -4.61 6.75 6.30
N ASN A 5 -4.83 8.00 6.73
CA ASN A 5 -6.18 8.55 6.85
C ASN A 5 -6.79 8.85 5.47
N ARG A 6 -5.95 9.27 4.50
CA ARG A 6 -6.40 9.53 3.13
C ARG A 6 -6.93 8.25 2.49
N SER A 7 -6.26 7.11 2.72
CA SER A 7 -6.69 5.81 2.19
C SER A 7 -8.00 5.27 2.79
N LEU A 8 -8.26 5.46 4.10
CA LEU A 8 -9.55 5.07 4.69
C LEU A 8 -10.70 6.00 4.29
N MET A 9 -10.44 7.30 4.15
CA MET A 9 -11.43 8.24 3.62
C MET A 9 -11.87 7.82 2.22
N ASP A 10 -10.93 7.46 1.35
CA ASP A 10 -11.22 7.03 -0.02
C ASP A 10 -12.10 5.76 -0.04
N LEU A 11 -11.88 4.82 0.89
CA LEU A 11 -12.74 3.65 1.05
C LEU A 11 -14.15 4.02 1.54
N ILE A 12 -14.27 5.00 2.44
CA ILE A 12 -15.59 5.49 2.88
C ILE A 12 -16.32 6.21 1.73
N GLU A 13 -15.62 7.01 0.92
CA GLU A 13 -16.22 7.64 -0.26
C GLU A 13 -16.62 6.61 -1.32
N THR A 14 -15.84 5.53 -1.46
CA THR A 14 -16.21 4.37 -2.30
C THR A 14 -17.50 3.73 -1.79
N ALA A 15 -17.63 3.52 -0.47
CA ALA A 15 -18.86 3.01 0.13
C ALA A 15 -20.06 3.96 -0.11
N VAL A 16 -19.87 5.27 0.05
CA VAL A 16 -20.93 6.26 -0.22
C VAL A 16 -21.42 6.15 -1.66
N LYS A 17 -20.50 6.06 -2.64
CA LYS A 17 -20.86 5.89 -4.06
C LYS A 17 -21.61 4.59 -4.34
N ARG A 18 -21.22 3.47 -3.71
CA ARG A 18 -21.89 2.17 -3.89
C ARG A 18 -23.30 2.14 -3.31
N HIS A 19 -23.52 2.84 -2.20
CA HIS A 19 -24.80 2.88 -1.50
C HIS A 19 -25.62 4.13 -1.87
N ASP A 20 -25.61 4.53 -3.15
CA ASP A 20 -26.42 5.63 -3.70
C ASP A 20 -26.29 6.98 -2.95
N GLY A 21 -25.09 7.32 -2.50
CA GLY A 21 -24.87 8.55 -1.74
C GLY A 21 -25.35 8.47 -0.29
N ALA A 22 -25.48 7.26 0.27
CA ALA A 22 -25.95 7.03 1.63
C ALA A 22 -25.23 7.93 2.66
N SER A 23 -26.02 8.50 3.57
CA SER A 23 -25.48 9.24 4.71
C SER A 23 -24.67 8.31 5.64
N GLY A 24 -23.71 8.87 6.39
CA GLY A 24 -22.92 8.09 7.35
C GLY A 24 -23.76 7.35 8.41
N ARG A 25 -24.97 7.84 8.72
CA ARG A 25 -25.94 7.12 9.55
C ARG A 25 -26.45 5.86 8.86
N ARG A 26 -26.86 5.99 7.59
CA ARG A 26 -27.39 4.87 6.80
C ARG A 26 -26.32 3.81 6.55
N LEU A 27 -25.08 4.21 6.28
CA LEU A 27 -23.95 3.29 6.16
C LEU A 27 -23.69 2.51 7.46
N ALA A 28 -23.74 3.19 8.61
CA ALA A 28 -23.56 2.51 9.90
C ALA A 28 -24.69 1.51 10.18
N GLU A 29 -25.94 1.85 9.88
CA GLU A 29 -27.08 0.91 9.98
C GLU A 29 -26.88 -0.32 9.09
N LEU A 30 -26.40 -0.13 7.86
CA LEU A 30 -26.16 -1.23 6.94
C LEU A 30 -25.04 -2.16 7.42
N ALA A 31 -23.95 -1.59 7.93
CA ALA A 31 -22.86 -2.36 8.54
C ALA A 31 -23.33 -3.14 9.78
N GLN A 32 -24.11 -2.50 10.66
CA GLN A 32 -24.66 -3.13 11.86
C GLN A 32 -25.63 -4.26 11.52
N HIS A 33 -26.48 -4.09 10.52
CA HIS A 33 -27.35 -5.16 10.01
C HIS A 33 -26.57 -6.37 9.49
N ALA A 34 -25.36 -6.16 8.99
CA ALA A 34 -24.46 -7.21 8.56
C ALA A 34 -23.58 -7.78 9.69
N GLY A 35 -23.79 -7.36 10.95
CA GLY A 35 -23.04 -7.84 12.11
C GLY A 35 -21.73 -7.13 12.37
N HIS A 36 -21.45 -6.02 11.70
CA HIS A 36 -20.26 -5.20 11.95
C HIS A 36 -20.55 -4.09 12.97
N ASP A 37 -19.71 -4.00 14.01
CA ASP A 37 -19.81 -2.96 15.03
C ASP A 37 -19.08 -1.67 14.60
N ILE A 38 -19.85 -0.71 14.09
CA ILE A 38 -19.36 0.64 13.79
C ILE A 38 -20.44 1.69 14.07
N SER A 39 -20.07 2.80 14.70
CA SER A 39 -20.99 3.91 14.95
C SER A 39 -20.91 4.98 13.85
N HIS A 40 -22.05 5.59 13.53
CA HIS A 40 -22.14 6.69 12.55
C HIS A 40 -21.20 7.87 12.90
N ALA A 41 -21.01 8.16 14.19
CA ALA A 41 -20.11 9.20 14.67
C ALA A 41 -18.63 8.85 14.40
N THR A 42 -18.27 7.57 14.43
CA THR A 42 -16.92 7.11 14.05
C THR A 42 -16.74 7.21 12.54
N LEU A 43 -17.72 6.75 11.77
CA LEU A 43 -17.71 6.80 10.31
C LEU A 43 -17.57 8.25 9.79
N ASN A 44 -18.33 9.20 10.35
CA ASN A 44 -18.23 10.62 9.99
C ASN A 44 -16.88 11.24 10.37
N ARG A 45 -16.33 10.93 11.56
CA ARG A 45 -15.01 11.44 11.97
C ARG A 45 -13.88 10.88 11.09
N LEU A 46 -13.98 9.62 10.68
CA LEU A 46 -13.03 9.00 9.75
C LEU A 46 -13.12 9.65 8.37
N ARG A 47 -14.34 9.86 7.85
CA ARG A 47 -14.58 10.56 6.58
C ARG A 47 -14.01 11.98 6.57
N GLN A 48 -14.11 12.69 7.70
CA GLN A 48 -13.58 14.06 7.85
C GLN A 48 -12.08 14.10 8.20
N GLY A 49 -11.48 12.97 8.57
CA GLY A 49 -10.08 12.92 9.01
C GLY A 49 -9.81 13.49 10.39
N THR A 50 -10.87 13.76 11.15
CA THR A 50 -10.80 14.32 12.51
C THR A 50 -10.64 13.23 13.56
N TYR A 51 -10.62 11.96 13.15
CA TYR A 51 -10.37 10.84 14.05
C TYR A 51 -8.90 10.80 14.45
N ALA A 52 -8.61 11.26 15.67
CA ALA A 52 -7.24 11.47 16.17
C ALA A 52 -6.51 10.16 16.52
N SER A 53 -7.25 9.11 16.89
CA SER A 53 -6.70 7.82 17.30
C SER A 53 -6.69 6.80 16.16
N ARG A 54 -6.03 5.67 16.36
CA ARG A 54 -6.10 4.56 15.39
C ARG A 54 -7.51 3.94 15.38
N PRO A 55 -8.13 3.67 14.21
CA PRO A 55 -9.37 2.91 14.11
C PRO A 55 -9.18 1.48 14.63
N THR A 56 -10.23 0.89 15.21
CA THR A 56 -10.21 -0.51 15.66
C THR A 56 -10.32 -1.48 14.49
N ASP A 57 -9.86 -2.72 14.68
CA ASP A 57 -9.97 -3.77 13.66
C ASP A 57 -11.43 -4.01 13.23
N ALA A 58 -12.38 -3.95 14.17
CA ALA A 58 -13.80 -4.04 13.88
C ALA A 58 -14.28 -2.92 12.95
N SER A 59 -13.81 -1.68 13.18
CA SER A 59 -14.14 -0.53 12.32
C SER A 59 -13.53 -0.68 10.93
N ILE A 60 -12.30 -1.18 10.82
CA ILE A 60 -11.61 -1.39 9.54
C ILE A 60 -12.34 -2.45 8.72
N ARG A 61 -12.75 -3.57 9.35
CA ARG A 61 -13.55 -4.63 8.69
C ARG A 61 -14.91 -4.12 8.25
N ALA A 62 -15.58 -3.29 9.06
CA ALA A 62 -16.86 -2.68 8.70
C ALA A 62 -16.73 -1.80 7.45
N ILE A 63 -15.65 -1.02 7.35
CA ILE A 63 -15.38 -0.18 6.18
C ILE A 63 -15.05 -1.04 4.95
N ALA A 64 -14.29 -2.13 5.12
CA ALA A 64 -14.03 -3.09 4.04
C ALA A 64 -15.33 -3.68 3.48
N TYR A 65 -16.24 -4.10 4.38
CA TYR A 65 -17.56 -4.61 4.03
C TYR A 65 -18.38 -3.58 3.25
N LEU A 66 -18.48 -2.35 3.77
CA LEU A 66 -19.28 -1.29 3.14
C LEU A 66 -18.74 -0.87 1.76
N ALA A 67 -17.43 -0.89 1.58
CA ALA A 67 -16.79 -0.58 0.30
C ALA A 67 -16.72 -1.80 -0.65
N GLU A 68 -17.13 -2.98 -0.19
CA GLU A 68 -17.00 -4.27 -0.88
C GLU A 68 -15.56 -4.54 -1.38
N VAL A 69 -14.58 -4.23 -0.53
CA VAL A 69 -13.17 -4.55 -0.78
C VAL A 69 -12.72 -5.66 0.17
N PRO A 70 -11.73 -6.47 -0.22
CA PRO A 70 -11.13 -7.44 0.69
C PRO A 70 -10.59 -6.76 1.96
N GLU A 71 -10.73 -7.40 3.13
CA GLU A 71 -10.22 -6.86 4.40
C GLU A 71 -8.72 -6.49 4.31
N THR A 72 -7.94 -7.26 3.54
CA THR A 72 -6.52 -6.99 3.27
C THR A 72 -6.26 -5.58 2.74
N VAL A 73 -7.13 -5.08 1.86
CA VAL A 73 -7.04 -3.72 1.30
C VAL A 73 -7.32 -2.67 2.36
N ALA A 74 -8.36 -2.86 3.17
CA ALA A 74 -8.71 -1.93 4.24
C ALA A 74 -7.69 -1.91 5.38
N PHE A 75 -7.08 -3.03 5.72
CA PHE A 75 -5.98 -3.06 6.70
C PHE A 75 -4.69 -2.46 6.14
N ALA A 76 -4.37 -2.71 4.87
CA ALA A 76 -3.26 -2.08 4.18
C ALA A 76 -3.40 -0.55 4.12
N ALA A 77 -4.63 -0.04 3.94
CA ALA A 77 -4.95 1.40 4.00
C ALA A 77 -4.47 2.07 5.30
N VAL A 78 -4.49 1.34 6.42
CA VAL A 78 -4.07 1.83 7.74
C VAL A 78 -2.64 1.42 8.09
N GLY A 79 -1.92 0.79 7.15
CA GLY A 79 -0.56 0.28 7.34
C GLY A 79 -0.50 -0.87 8.36
N VAL A 80 -1.54 -1.71 8.39
CA VAL A 80 -1.65 -2.85 9.32
C VAL A 80 -1.79 -4.12 8.53
N ARG A 81 -1.21 -5.20 9.03
CA ARG A 81 -1.59 -6.53 8.56
C ARG A 81 -2.96 -6.89 9.16
N PRO A 82 -3.89 -7.46 8.38
CA PRO A 82 -5.12 -8.00 8.95
C PRO A 82 -4.80 -8.88 10.16
N PRO A 83 -5.58 -8.82 11.24
CA PRO A 83 -5.49 -9.81 12.30
C PRO A 83 -5.63 -11.16 11.63
N ALA A 84 -4.66 -12.05 11.82
CA ALA A 84 -4.75 -13.40 11.27
C ALA A 84 -6.14 -13.95 11.63
N ALA A 85 -6.86 -14.47 10.64
CA ALA A 85 -8.11 -15.19 10.87
C ALA A 85 -7.91 -16.10 12.08
N GLU A 86 -8.88 -16.11 13.01
CA GLU A 86 -8.84 -16.76 14.32
C GLU A 86 -7.56 -17.52 14.59
N GLN A 87 -6.68 -16.95 15.42
CA GLN A 87 -5.36 -17.47 15.71
C GLN A 87 -5.37 -19.00 15.77
N TYR A 88 -4.81 -19.64 14.74
CA TYR A 88 -4.94 -21.09 14.55
C TYR A 88 -4.44 -21.79 15.81
N LYS A 89 -5.37 -22.43 16.52
CA LYS A 89 -5.04 -23.22 17.70
C LYS A 89 -4.64 -24.60 17.23
N LEU A 90 -3.40 -24.97 17.54
CA LEU A 90 -2.95 -26.34 17.26
C LEU A 90 -3.86 -27.33 17.99
N PRO A 91 -4.29 -28.42 17.32
CA PRO A 91 -5.04 -29.48 17.97
C PRO A 91 -4.22 -30.11 19.11
N ALA A 92 -4.90 -30.62 20.14
CA ALA A 92 -4.24 -31.17 21.33
C ALA A 92 -3.28 -32.33 20.97
N GLU A 93 -3.58 -33.05 19.89
CA GLU A 93 -2.78 -34.12 19.31
C GLU A 93 -1.38 -33.66 18.90
N ALA A 94 -1.23 -32.40 18.46
CA ALA A 94 0.07 -31.85 18.07
C ALA A 94 1.07 -31.84 19.24
N GLN A 95 0.58 -31.78 20.48
CA GLN A 95 1.42 -31.83 21.68
C GLN A 95 2.07 -33.21 21.90
N ARG A 96 1.53 -34.27 21.28
CA ARG A 96 2.09 -35.62 21.38
C ARG A 96 3.21 -35.88 20.36
N MET A 97 3.50 -34.91 19.47
CA MET A 97 4.49 -35.08 18.42
C MET A 97 5.93 -35.06 18.97
N SER A 98 6.72 -36.03 18.53
CA SER A 98 8.17 -36.06 18.79
C SER A 98 8.89 -34.87 18.12
N THR A 99 10.08 -34.55 18.60
CA THR A 99 10.92 -33.48 18.04
C THR A 99 11.20 -33.67 16.55
N ARG A 100 11.39 -34.92 16.11
CA ARG A 100 11.65 -35.24 14.69
C ARG A 100 10.42 -34.95 13.81
N GLN A 101 9.22 -35.27 14.30
CA GLN A 101 7.97 -35.02 13.58
C GLN A 101 7.66 -33.53 13.48
N ARG A 102 7.89 -32.77 14.56
CA ARG A 102 7.75 -31.30 14.54
C ARG A 102 8.69 -30.67 13.51
N ARG A 103 9.97 -31.06 13.52
CA ARG A 103 10.94 -30.57 12.55
C ARG A 103 10.56 -30.88 11.10
N ALA A 104 10.05 -32.08 10.83
CA ALA A 104 9.60 -32.44 9.48
C ALA A 104 8.42 -31.58 9.01
N LEU A 105 7.49 -31.24 9.91
CA LEU A 105 6.38 -30.33 9.62
C LEU A 105 6.85 -28.90 9.38
N ASP A 106 7.81 -28.40 10.16
CA ASP A 106 8.36 -27.06 9.97
C ASP A 106 9.04 -26.91 8.60
N GLU A 107 9.80 -27.92 8.16
CA GLU A 107 10.42 -27.92 6.83
C GLU A 107 9.37 -27.96 5.71
N LEU A 108 8.32 -28.77 5.90
CA LEU A 108 7.20 -28.84 4.96
C LEU A 108 6.47 -27.49 4.85
N LEU A 109 6.16 -26.86 6.00
CA LEU A 109 5.53 -25.54 6.03
C LEU A 109 6.40 -24.49 5.35
N ARG A 110 7.70 -24.50 5.61
CA ARG A 110 8.66 -23.59 4.98
C ARG A 110 8.71 -23.79 3.46
N ALA A 111 8.52 -25.01 2.97
CA ALA A 111 8.44 -25.28 1.53
C ALA A 111 7.14 -24.77 0.88
N PHE A 112 6.04 -24.66 1.64
CA PHE A 112 4.75 -24.18 1.14
C PHE A 112 4.56 -22.66 1.23
N VAL A 113 5.23 -21.99 2.16
CA VAL A 113 5.09 -20.54 2.33
C VAL A 113 5.92 -19.81 1.28
N ILE A 114 5.25 -19.26 0.27
CA ILE A 114 5.84 -18.25 -0.62
C ILE A 114 5.98 -16.96 0.20
N GLU A 115 7.20 -16.44 0.34
CA GLU A 115 7.41 -15.11 0.91
C GLU A 115 6.62 -14.08 0.10
N GLN A 116 5.55 -13.57 0.70
CA GLN A 116 4.87 -12.39 0.19
C GLN A 116 5.80 -11.21 0.46
N ALA A 117 6.59 -10.83 -0.54
CA ALA A 117 7.37 -9.59 -0.49
C ALA A 117 6.42 -8.44 -0.12
N PRO A 118 6.81 -7.54 0.80
CA PRO A 118 6.01 -6.35 1.08
C PRO A 118 5.73 -5.63 -0.24
N PRO A 119 4.57 -4.97 -0.43
CA PRO A 119 4.32 -4.20 -1.65
C PRO A 119 5.43 -3.17 -1.77
N SER A 120 6.39 -3.42 -2.67
CA SER A 120 7.46 -2.47 -2.93
C SER A 120 6.79 -1.25 -3.53
N ALA A 121 7.13 -0.05 -3.05
CA ALA A 121 6.74 1.16 -3.73
C ALA A 121 7.10 1.04 -5.22
N PRO A 122 6.23 1.49 -6.16
CA PRO A 122 6.54 1.45 -7.58
C PRO A 122 7.89 2.14 -7.78
N SER A 123 8.76 1.51 -8.57
CA SER A 123 10.04 2.11 -8.92
C SER A 123 9.80 3.45 -9.62
N PHE A 124 10.75 4.38 -9.50
CA PHE A 124 10.66 5.68 -10.17
C PHE A 124 10.38 5.53 -11.69
N GLY A 125 11.03 4.58 -12.35
CA GLY A 125 10.78 4.28 -13.77
C GLY A 125 9.37 3.75 -14.05
N ALA A 126 8.80 2.93 -13.17
CA ALA A 126 7.42 2.47 -13.30
C ALA A 126 6.42 3.63 -13.15
N LEU A 127 6.71 4.59 -12.26
CA LEU A 127 5.92 5.82 -12.10
C LEU A 127 5.95 6.68 -13.36
N LEU A 128 7.12 6.86 -13.97
CA LEU A 128 7.25 7.62 -15.23
C LEU A 128 6.52 6.93 -16.38
N THR A 129 6.62 5.60 -16.48
CA THR A 129 5.90 4.82 -17.51
C THR A 129 4.39 4.99 -17.36
N ALA A 130 3.86 4.90 -16.14
CA ALA A 130 2.44 5.11 -15.87
C ALA A 130 1.99 6.55 -16.18
N ARG A 131 2.84 7.55 -15.96
CA ARG A 131 2.60 8.96 -16.32
C ARG A 131 2.51 9.12 -17.83
N ASP A 132 3.39 8.49 -18.59
CA ASP A 132 3.37 8.53 -20.07
C ASP A 132 2.15 7.81 -20.66
N GLU A 133 1.77 6.66 -20.10
CA GLU A 133 0.55 5.94 -20.49
C GLU A 133 -0.71 6.77 -20.22
N LEU A 134 -0.77 7.47 -19.07
CA LEU A 134 -1.87 8.37 -18.74
C LEU A 134 -1.94 9.58 -19.69
N ALA A 135 -0.79 10.16 -20.05
CA ALA A 135 -0.72 11.24 -21.03
C ALA A 135 -1.19 10.78 -22.41
N ALA A 136 -0.79 9.59 -22.85
CA ALA A 136 -1.23 9.01 -24.11
C ALA A 136 -2.74 8.76 -24.12
N ALA A 137 -3.29 8.21 -23.03
CA ALA A 137 -4.72 7.98 -22.88
C ALA A 137 -5.53 9.29 -23.00
N LEU A 138 -5.08 10.38 -22.39
CA LEU A 138 -5.72 11.71 -22.49
C LEU A 138 -5.71 12.30 -23.91
N HIS A 139 -4.74 11.91 -24.74
CA HIS A 139 -4.68 12.35 -26.14
C HIS A 139 -5.56 11.50 -27.06
N THR A 140 -5.76 10.23 -26.73
CA THR A 140 -6.58 9.31 -27.55
C THR A 140 -8.05 9.32 -27.17
N ASP A 141 -8.38 9.64 -25.91
CA ASP A 141 -9.72 9.48 -25.38
C ASP A 141 -10.51 10.79 -25.40
N ARG A 142 -11.76 10.70 -25.86
CA ARG A 142 -12.74 11.79 -25.78
C ARG A 142 -13.48 11.58 -24.46
N THR A 143 -12.77 11.69 -23.35
CA THR A 143 -13.35 11.47 -22.01
C THR A 143 -14.56 12.37 -21.84
N GLU A 144 -15.74 11.76 -21.68
CA GLU A 144 -16.99 12.50 -21.41
C GLU A 144 -16.95 13.21 -20.04
N ASP A 145 -16.03 12.78 -19.16
CA ASP A 145 -15.80 13.35 -17.84
C ASP A 145 -14.59 14.30 -17.87
N GLU A 146 -14.88 15.57 -18.12
CA GLU A 146 -13.90 16.67 -18.13
C GLU A 146 -13.20 16.84 -16.77
N SER A 147 -13.88 16.50 -15.66
CA SER A 147 -13.30 16.56 -14.32
C SER A 147 -12.23 15.49 -14.10
N LEU A 148 -12.43 14.29 -14.65
CA LEU A 148 -11.45 13.23 -14.58
C LEU A 148 -10.20 13.57 -15.43
N ALA A 149 -10.42 14.14 -16.62
CA ALA A 149 -9.32 14.57 -17.49
C ALA A 149 -8.47 15.65 -16.83
N GLU A 150 -9.10 16.60 -16.13
CA GLU A 150 -8.39 17.65 -15.41
C GLU A 150 -7.59 17.11 -14.23
N ALA A 151 -8.17 16.18 -13.46
CA ALA A 151 -7.47 15.50 -12.39
C ALA A 151 -6.24 14.72 -12.92
N ALA A 152 -6.37 14.05 -14.06
CA ALA A 152 -5.26 13.32 -14.68
C ALA A 152 -4.14 14.26 -15.15
N ARG A 153 -4.46 15.40 -15.77
CA ARG A 153 -3.46 16.43 -16.14
C ARG A 153 -2.73 16.99 -14.93
N ALA A 154 -3.44 17.25 -13.84
CA ALA A 154 -2.86 17.73 -12.59
C ALA A 154 -1.87 16.73 -11.98
N VAL A 155 -2.18 15.42 -12.07
CA VAL A 155 -1.26 14.35 -11.62
C VAL A 155 0.00 14.30 -12.48
N ILE A 156 -0.14 14.39 -13.81
CA ILE A 156 1.00 14.42 -14.74
C ILE A 156 1.93 15.60 -14.41
N ALA A 157 1.37 16.81 -14.26
CA ALA A 157 2.14 18.00 -13.94
C ALA A 157 2.87 17.88 -12.58
N ALA A 158 2.21 17.32 -11.56
CA ALA A 158 2.85 17.11 -10.26
C ALA A 158 4.02 16.11 -10.31
N ILE A 159 3.93 15.09 -11.16
CA ILE A 159 5.04 14.14 -11.39
C ILE A 159 6.18 14.81 -12.13
N ASP A 160 5.88 15.66 -13.12
CA ASP A 160 6.88 16.42 -13.87
C ASP A 160 7.62 17.42 -12.98
N ASP A 161 6.90 18.18 -12.16
CA ASP A 161 7.48 19.13 -11.21
C ASP A 161 8.38 18.43 -10.19
N ALA A 162 7.93 17.29 -9.66
CA ALA A 162 8.73 16.49 -8.72
C ALA A 162 9.98 15.91 -9.38
N THR A 163 9.87 15.50 -10.65
CA THR A 163 11.00 15.01 -11.44
C THR A 163 11.99 16.13 -11.73
N ALA A 164 11.52 17.30 -12.17
CA ALA A 164 12.35 18.47 -12.43
C ALA A 164 13.07 18.93 -11.16
N ALA A 165 12.36 19.02 -10.02
CA ALA A 165 12.96 19.37 -8.74
C ALA A 165 14.07 18.39 -8.32
N LEU A 166 13.85 17.07 -8.51
CA LEU A 166 14.84 16.04 -8.18
C LEU A 166 16.13 16.17 -8.98
N PHE A 167 16.06 16.65 -10.23
CA PHE A 167 17.21 16.80 -11.11
C PHE A 167 17.78 18.23 -11.17
N SER A 168 17.09 19.23 -10.60
CA SER A 168 17.57 20.62 -10.57
C SER A 168 18.58 20.87 -9.43
N ASP A 169 18.54 20.08 -8.35
CA ASP A 169 19.52 20.14 -7.25
C ASP A 169 20.95 19.68 -7.66
N VAL A 170 21.12 19.16 -8.89
CA VAL A 170 22.42 18.67 -9.40
C VAL A 170 23.22 19.76 -10.13
N GLU A 171 22.58 20.87 -10.54
CA GLU A 171 23.22 21.87 -11.41
C GLU A 171 23.65 23.18 -10.70
N ASP A 172 23.37 23.35 -9.41
CA ASP A 172 23.60 24.62 -8.68
C ASP A 172 24.91 24.68 -7.87
N ASP A 173 25.94 23.88 -8.22
CA ASP A 173 27.32 24.12 -7.78
C ASP A 173 28.25 24.47 -8.97
N PRO A 174 28.28 25.75 -9.40
CA PRO A 174 29.29 26.25 -10.32
C PRO A 174 30.69 26.43 -9.68
N GLY A 175 30.95 25.84 -8.50
CA GLY A 175 32.19 26.01 -7.73
C GLY A 175 33.03 24.74 -7.45
N ALA A 176 32.53 23.52 -7.65
CA ALA A 176 33.24 22.29 -7.27
C ALA A 176 34.03 21.57 -8.40
N LEU A 177 34.41 22.25 -9.48
CA LEU A 177 35.36 21.72 -10.47
C LEU A 177 36.82 22.15 -10.21
N ALA A 178 37.22 22.17 -8.94
CA ALA A 178 38.62 22.27 -8.56
C ALA A 178 38.90 21.37 -7.34
N GLY A 179 39.28 20.11 -7.60
CA GLY A 179 39.90 19.24 -6.60
C GLY A 179 39.44 17.79 -6.65
N ASP A 180 40.36 16.93 -7.08
CA ASP A 180 40.40 15.47 -6.87
C ASP A 180 39.37 14.59 -7.60
N GLN A 181 39.72 14.31 -8.86
CA GLN A 181 39.47 13.01 -9.48
C GLN A 181 40.10 11.89 -8.64
N HIS A 182 39.34 11.28 -7.74
CA HIS A 182 39.61 9.91 -7.29
C HIS A 182 38.42 9.02 -7.65
N TRP A 183 38.32 8.73 -8.95
CA TRP A 183 37.50 7.66 -9.47
C TRP A 183 38.09 6.32 -8.98
N PRO A 184 37.31 5.40 -8.37
CA PRO A 184 37.81 4.07 -8.06
C PRO A 184 38.01 3.30 -9.38
N PRO A 185 39.13 2.58 -9.58
CA PRO A 185 39.29 1.79 -10.79
C PRO A 185 38.21 0.71 -10.85
N ALA A 186 37.51 0.68 -11.98
CA ALA A 186 36.62 -0.41 -12.33
C ALA A 186 37.48 -1.64 -12.66
N ASP A 187 37.68 -2.53 -11.69
CA ASP A 187 38.20 -3.86 -11.94
C ASP A 187 37.24 -4.92 -11.40
N GLY A 188 36.50 -5.52 -12.33
CA GLY A 188 35.90 -6.82 -12.15
C GLY A 188 37.01 -7.87 -12.09
N ALA A 189 37.43 -8.24 -10.89
CA ALA A 189 38.27 -9.41 -10.63
C ALA A 189 37.51 -10.38 -9.70
N PRO A 190 37.33 -11.66 -10.09
CA PRO A 190 36.73 -12.65 -9.20
C PRO A 190 37.68 -12.97 -8.03
N PRO A 191 37.15 -13.32 -6.84
CA PRO A 191 37.99 -13.61 -5.68
C PRO A 191 38.85 -14.87 -5.91
N PRO A 192 40.10 -14.91 -5.41
CA PRO A 192 40.94 -16.09 -5.50
C PRO A 192 40.37 -17.23 -4.66
N VAL A 193 40.25 -18.39 -5.30
CA VAL A 193 39.95 -19.68 -4.69
C VAL A 193 41.13 -20.05 -3.79
N CYS A 194 40.91 -20.08 -2.46
CA CYS A 194 41.84 -20.75 -1.55
C CYS A 194 41.65 -22.25 -1.68
N ALA A 195 42.50 -22.89 -2.49
CA ALA A 195 42.78 -24.31 -2.41
C ALA A 195 44.14 -24.49 -1.72
N VAL A 196 44.16 -25.03 -0.51
CA VAL A 196 45.35 -25.69 0.06
C VAL A 196 44.90 -26.84 0.97
N GLY A 197 45.29 -28.05 0.55
CA GLY A 197 46.03 -29.04 1.35
C GLY A 197 45.39 -29.62 2.59
#